data_AF-A0A841J9G1-F1
#
_entry.id   AF-A0A841J9G1-F1
#
_cell.length_a   1.000
_cell.length_b   1.000
_cell.length_c   1.000
_cell.angle_alpha   90.00
_cell.angle_beta   90.00
_cell.angle_gamma   90.00
#
_symmetry.space_group_name_H-M   'P 1'
#
loop_
_entity.id
_entity.type
_entity.pdbx_description
1 polymer ?
#
loop_
_entity_poly.entity_id
_entity_poly.type
_entity_poly.pdbx_seq_one_letter_code
_entity_poly.pdbx_strand_id
1 'polypeptide(L)'
;MKIDIKIVLLIVFSFLFGIGVFRGIFPTLVFEAKMLLDIFNPGNSFLNQTNILLLIISHLLLISLLFLKPFRLYRTFLIIFPAVFLLFYCTNMLLFLLVAPGLFLYLIPFLIVWIIALSSRERQPSWM
;
A
#
# COMPACT_ATOMS: atom_id res chain seq x y z
N MET A 1 9.59 -8.62 -19.94
CA MET A 1 9.17 -8.98 -18.57
C MET A 1 7.71 -9.35 -18.61
N LYS A 2 7.31 -10.52 -18.10
CA LYS A 2 5.88 -10.78 -17.87
C LYS A 2 5.53 -10.15 -16.52
N ILE A 3 4.63 -9.18 -16.54
CA ILE A 3 4.15 -8.53 -15.31
C ILE A 3 3.20 -9.51 -14.61
N ASP A 4 3.42 -9.79 -13.33
CA ASP A 4 2.50 -10.64 -12.56
C ASP A 4 1.24 -9.83 -12.19
N ILE A 5 0.09 -10.26 -12.71
CA ILE A 5 -1.22 -9.64 -12.46
C ILE A 5 -1.55 -9.56 -10.97
N LYS A 6 -1.03 -10.46 -10.13
CA LYS A 6 -1.26 -10.44 -8.68
C LYS A 6 -0.59 -9.25 -8.02
N ILE A 7 0.61 -8.91 -8.47
CA ILE A 7 1.37 -7.74 -8.00
C ILE A 7 0.69 -6.45 -8.47
N VAL A 8 0.20 -6.44 -9.72
CA VAL A 8 -0.59 -5.32 -10.23
C VAL A 8 -1.85 -5.13 -9.39
N LEU A 9 -2.60 -6.20 -9.12
CA LEU A 9 -3.80 -6.14 -8.29
C LEU A 9 -3.48 -5.69 -6.86
N LEU A 10 -2.37 -6.17 -6.28
CA LEU A 10 -1.91 -5.78 -4.96
C LEU A 10 -1.69 -4.26 -4.86
N ILE A 11 -1.02 -3.69 -5.87
CA ILE A 11 -0.75 -2.26 -5.97
C ILE A 11 -2.05 -1.50 -6.23
N VAL A 12 -2.91 -1.97 -7.14
CA VAL A 12 -4.21 -1.33 -7.38
C VAL A 12 -5.02 -1.27 -6.09
N PHE A 13 -5.11 -2.37 -5.34
CA PHE A 13 -5.81 -2.38 -4.05
C PHE A 13 -5.13 -1.50 -2.99
N SER A 14 -3.80 -1.36 -3.01
CA SER A 14 -3.12 -0.41 -2.12
C SER A 14 -3.56 1.04 -2.41
N PHE A 15 -3.70 1.39 -3.70
CA PHE A 15 -4.18 2.71 -4.13
C PHE A 15 -5.70 2.88 -4.07
N LEU A 16 -6.49 1.86 -3.76
CA LEU A 16 -7.93 2.00 -3.53
C LEU A 16 -8.27 2.37 -2.07
N PHE A 17 -7.28 2.35 -1.18
CA PHE A 17 -7.43 2.53 0.26
C PHE A 17 -7.81 3.93 0.78
N GLY A 18 -7.94 4.94 -0.09
CA GLY A 18 -8.40 6.28 0.25
C GLY A 18 -9.87 6.55 -0.09
N ILE A 19 -10.52 5.64 -0.80
CA ILE A 19 -11.87 5.86 -1.36
C ILE A 19 -12.95 5.93 -0.27
N GLY A 20 -12.73 5.31 0.89
CA GLY A 20 -13.72 5.26 1.96
C GLY A 20 -13.65 6.40 2.98
N VAL A 21 -12.58 7.21 3.00
CA VAL A 21 -12.31 8.15 4.11
C VAL A 21 -13.16 9.42 4.03
N PHE A 22 -13.66 9.76 2.85
CA PHE A 22 -14.64 10.83 2.67
C PHE A 22 -15.83 10.29 1.88
N ARG A 23 -17.05 10.67 2.25
CA ARG A 23 -18.30 10.45 1.51
C ARG A 23 -18.33 11.18 0.13
N GLY A 24 -17.22 11.18 -0.58
CA GLY A 24 -17.00 11.86 -1.84
C GLY A 24 -15.75 11.26 -2.45
N ILE A 25 -15.94 10.70 -3.65
CA ILE A 25 -14.95 9.98 -4.46
C ILE A 25 -13.70 10.84 -4.61
N PHE A 26 -12.69 10.61 -3.77
CA PHE A 26 -11.33 11.06 -4.02
C PHE A 26 -10.44 9.83 -4.01
N PRO A 27 -9.87 9.43 -5.17
CA PRO A 27 -8.88 8.37 -5.20
C PRO A 27 -7.75 8.71 -4.23
N THR A 28 -7.16 7.70 -3.58
CA THR A 28 -5.99 7.83 -2.70
C THR A 28 -4.89 8.69 -3.31
N LEU A 29 -4.79 8.71 -4.64
CA LEU A 29 -3.88 9.55 -5.43
C LEU A 29 -4.16 11.07 -5.31
N VAL A 30 -5.42 11.48 -5.25
CA VAL A 30 -5.81 12.88 -5.00
C VAL A 30 -5.63 13.24 -3.53
N PHE A 31 -5.88 12.28 -2.63
CA PHE A 31 -5.61 12.46 -1.21
C PHE A 31 -4.11 12.57 -0.92
N GLU A 32 -3.28 11.76 -1.56
CA GLU A 32 -1.82 11.82 -1.47
C GLU A 32 -1.27 13.12 -2.08
N ALA A 33 -1.81 13.60 -3.21
CA ALA A 33 -1.45 14.90 -3.77
C ALA A 33 -1.85 16.07 -2.84
N LYS A 34 -3.00 15.98 -2.18
CA LYS A 34 -3.47 16.98 -1.21
C LYS A 34 -2.69 16.92 0.10
N MET A 35 -2.36 15.71 0.56
CA MET A 35 -1.51 15.44 1.73
C MET A 35 -0.06 15.92 1.49
N LEU A 36 0.47 15.78 0.27
CA LEU A 36 1.76 16.35 -0.13
C LEU A 36 1.75 17.88 -0.03
N LEU A 37 0.67 18.54 -0.43
CA LEU A 37 0.51 19.99 -0.23
C LEU A 37 0.39 20.34 1.26
N ASP A 38 -0.25 19.51 2.07
CA ASP A 38 -0.32 19.66 3.53
C ASP A 38 1.02 19.41 4.24
N ILE A 39 2.01 18.75 3.62
CA ILE A 39 3.38 18.70 4.15
C ILE A 39 4.02 20.09 4.14
N PHE A 40 3.73 20.90 3.12
CA PHE A 40 4.23 22.27 3.03
C PHE A 40 3.42 23.28 3.86
N ASN A 41 2.34 22.83 4.51
CA ASN A 41 1.48 23.67 5.30
C ASN A 41 2.06 23.85 6.72
N PRO A 42 2.40 25.08 7.16
CA PRO A 42 3.05 25.33 8.45
C PRO A 42 2.17 25.02 9.67
N GLY A 43 0.86 24.80 9.48
CA GLY A 43 -0.07 24.39 10.53
C GLY A 43 -0.12 22.88 10.80
N ASN A 44 0.58 22.07 9.99
CA ASN A 44 0.54 20.61 10.12
C ASN A 44 1.60 20.11 11.12
N SER A 45 1.22 19.16 11.98
CA SER A 45 2.17 18.62 12.97
C SER A 45 3.28 17.82 12.29
N PHE A 46 4.51 17.94 12.78
CA PHE A 46 5.68 17.20 12.28
C PHE A 46 5.46 15.68 12.23
N LEU A 47 4.73 15.14 13.21
CA LEU A 47 4.35 13.72 13.26
C LEU A 47 3.44 13.32 12.10
N ASN A 48 2.45 14.16 11.77
CA ASN A 48 1.54 13.90 10.66
C ASN A 48 2.28 13.99 9.31
N GLN A 49 3.15 14.98 9.13
CA GLN A 49 4.00 15.10 7.94
C GLN A 49 4.90 13.87 7.74
N THR A 50 5.50 13.38 8.83
CA THR A 50 6.35 12.17 8.81
C THR A 50 5.54 10.93 8.45
N ASN A 51 4.34 10.77 9.00
CA ASN A 51 3.46 9.64 8.70
C ASN A 51 2.99 9.61 7.24
N ILE A 52 2.67 10.78 6.67
CA ILE A 52 2.32 10.92 5.25
C ILE A 52 3.51 10.53 4.38
N LEU A 53 4.69 11.06 4.68
CA LEU A 53 5.92 10.74 3.93
C LEU A 53 6.21 9.23 3.92
N LEU A 54 6.10 8.58 5.08
CA LEU A 54 6.32 7.15 5.22
C LEU A 54 5.28 6.31 4.45
N LEU A 55 4.02 6.76 4.40
CA LEU A 55 2.99 6.11 3.61
C LEU A 55 3.32 6.18 2.10
N ILE A 56 3.74 7.35 1.61
CA ILE A 56 4.16 7.54 0.21
C ILE A 56 5.35 6.65 -0.13
N ILE A 57 6.38 6.62 0.73
CA ILE A 57 7.54 5.75 0.56
C ILE A 57 7.10 4.28 0.50
N SER A 58 6.15 3.87 1.35
CA SER A 58 5.63 2.49 1.36
C SER A 58 4.90 2.13 0.06
N HIS A 59 4.15 3.07 -0.53
CA HIS A 59 3.54 2.89 -1.85
C HIS A 59 4.59 2.76 -2.97
N LEU A 60 5.64 3.58 -2.93
CA LEU A 60 6.74 3.47 -3.89
C LEU A 60 7.47 2.13 -3.76
N LEU A 61 7.66 1.62 -2.54
CA LEU A 61 8.19 0.29 -2.29
C LEU A 61 7.29 -0.80 -2.89
N LEU A 62 5.96 -0.71 -2.71
CA LEU A 62 5.02 -1.63 -3.37
C LEU A 62 5.12 -1.58 -4.90
N ILE A 63 5.20 -0.39 -5.49
CA ILE A 63 5.39 -0.22 -6.94
C ILE A 63 6.70 -0.86 -7.40
N SER A 64 7.76 -0.76 -6.59
CA SER A 64 9.07 -1.34 -6.93
C SER A 64 9.02 -2.86 -7.15
N LEU A 65 8.04 -3.59 -6.56
CA LEU A 65 7.84 -5.02 -6.79
C LEU A 65 7.55 -5.37 -8.25
N LEU A 66 6.99 -4.45 -9.04
CA LEU A 66 6.76 -4.65 -10.47
C LEU A 66 8.07 -4.70 -11.27
N PHE A 67 9.11 -4.03 -10.78
CA PHE A 67 10.38 -3.86 -11.48
C PHE A 67 11.47 -4.80 -10.98
N LEU A 68 11.29 -5.40 -9.80
CA LEU A 68 12.20 -6.39 -9.25
C LEU A 68 12.11 -7.71 -10.03
N LYS A 69 13.27 -8.20 -10.49
CA LYS A 69 13.36 -9.55 -11.06
C LYS A 69 13.12 -10.58 -9.95
N PRO A 70 12.56 -11.77 -10.24
CA PRO A 70 12.47 -12.84 -9.27
C PRO A 70 13.89 -13.34 -8.93
N PHE A 71 14.36 -13.03 -7.73
CA PHE A 71 15.60 -13.55 -7.15
C PHE A 71 15.36 -13.97 -5.69
N ARG A 72 16.39 -14.50 -5.02
CA ARG A 72 16.26 -15.11 -3.68
C ARG A 72 15.54 -14.24 -2.63
N LEU A 73 15.63 -12.91 -2.71
CA LEU A 73 14.98 -11.98 -1.77
C LEU A 73 13.62 -11.46 -2.25
N TYR A 74 13.16 -11.82 -3.46
CA TYR A 74 11.89 -11.32 -4.01
C TYR A 74 10.71 -11.67 -3.08
N ARG A 75 10.65 -12.91 -2.60
CA ARG A 75 9.65 -13.35 -1.63
C ARG A 75 9.73 -12.57 -0.31
N THR A 76 10.93 -12.22 0.13
CA THR A 76 11.14 -11.39 1.32
C THR A 76 10.55 -9.99 1.09
N PHE A 77 10.78 -9.38 -0.07
CA PHE A 77 10.19 -8.07 -0.40
C PHE A 77 8.67 -8.12 -0.57
N LEU A 78 8.14 -9.21 -1.13
CA LEU A 78 6.70 -9.46 -1.24
C LEU A 78 6.01 -9.59 0.13
N ILE A 79 6.77 -9.90 1.19
CA ILE A 79 6.27 -9.90 2.57
C ILE A 79 6.48 -8.53 3.20
N ILE A 80 7.71 -7.99 3.12
CA ILE A 80 8.09 -6.78 3.85
C ILE A 80 7.33 -5.56 3.34
N PHE A 81 7.30 -5.32 2.02
CA PHE A 81 6.74 -4.06 1.50
C PHE A 81 5.23 -3.92 1.76
N PRO A 82 4.40 -4.96 1.54
CA PRO A 82 2.98 -4.87 1.88
C PRO A 82 2.73 -4.80 3.39
N ALA A 83 3.55 -5.47 4.22
CA ALA A 83 3.44 -5.39 5.68
C ALA A 83 3.77 -3.99 6.22
N VAL A 84 4.85 -3.37 5.72
CA VAL A 84 5.25 -2.00 6.04
C VAL A 84 4.16 -1.02 5.64
N PHE A 85 3.62 -1.18 4.43
CA PHE A 85 2.49 -0.39 3.96
C PHE A 85 1.28 -0.51 4.91
N LEU A 86 0.90 -1.74 5.27
CA LEU A 86 -0.25 -1.99 6.13
C LEU A 86 -0.06 -1.41 7.54
N LEU A 87 1.15 -1.49 8.10
CA LEU A 87 1.49 -0.90 9.39
C LEU A 87 1.32 0.63 9.39
N PHE A 88 1.88 1.30 8.38
CA PHE A 88 1.77 2.76 8.28
C PHE A 88 0.36 3.19 7.93
N TYR A 89 -0.33 2.46 7.07
CA TYR A 89 -1.74 2.70 6.78
C TYR A 89 -2.59 2.60 8.04
N CYS A 90 -2.45 1.52 8.82
CA CYS A 90 -3.17 1.34 10.09
C CYS A 90 -2.85 2.42 11.12
N THR A 91 -1.57 2.82 11.22
CA THR A 91 -1.16 3.92 12.11
C THR A 91 -1.80 5.26 11.71
N ASN A 92 -1.88 5.54 10.40
CA ASN A 92 -2.58 6.72 9.89
C ASN A 92 -4.11 6.60 10.06
N MET A 93 -4.66 5.39 9.94
CA MET A 93 -6.09 5.07 10.06
C MET A 93 -6.61 5.04 11.48
N LEU A 94 -5.76 4.86 12.50
CA LEU A 94 -6.18 4.69 13.89
C LEU A 94 -7.07 5.83 14.40
N LEU A 95 -6.85 7.06 13.89
CA LEU A 95 -7.71 8.22 14.16
C LEU A 95 -9.02 8.19 13.36
N PHE A 96 -9.03 7.61 12.15
CA PHE A 96 -10.19 7.54 11.25
C PHE A 96 -11.12 6.36 11.52
N LEU A 97 -10.61 5.24 12.04
CA LEU A 97 -11.39 4.04 12.39
C LEU A 97 -12.41 4.30 13.52
N LEU A 98 -12.12 5.26 14.40
CA LEU A 98 -13.07 5.73 15.42
C LEU A 98 -14.26 6.49 14.82
N VAL A 99 -14.08 7.10 13.63
CA VAL A 99 -15.08 7.94 12.97
C VAL A 99 -15.83 7.17 11.87
N ALA A 100 -15.15 6.25 11.19
CA ALA A 100 -15.70 5.48 10.08
C ALA A 100 -15.20 4.02 10.13
N PRO A 101 -15.80 3.14 10.96
CA PRO A 101 -15.33 1.77 11.14
C PRO A 101 -15.38 0.96 9.83
N GLY A 102 -16.33 1.25 8.92
CA GLY A 102 -16.46 0.56 7.62
C GLY A 102 -15.22 0.62 6.72
N LEU A 103 -14.25 1.47 7.05
CA LEU A 103 -12.96 1.55 6.38
C LEU A 103 -12.16 0.24 6.42
N PHE A 104 -12.36 -0.60 7.44
CA PHE A 104 -11.67 -1.89 7.52
C PHE A 104 -12.05 -2.84 6.36
N LEU A 105 -13.25 -2.70 5.79
CA LEU A 105 -13.72 -3.60 4.72
C LEU A 105 -12.89 -3.46 3.45
N TYR A 106 -12.29 -2.28 3.23
CA TYR A 106 -11.38 -2.05 2.11
C TYR A 106 -10.06 -2.82 2.28
N LEU A 107 -9.71 -3.28 3.50
CA LEU A 107 -8.50 -4.09 3.75
C LEU A 107 -8.64 -5.49 3.19
N ILE A 108 -9.87 -5.98 3.09
CA ILE A 108 -10.15 -7.37 2.73
C ILE A 108 -9.64 -7.70 1.31
N PRO A 109 -9.97 -6.93 0.25
CA PRO A 109 -9.46 -7.21 -1.09
C PRO A 109 -7.92 -7.21 -1.17
N PHE A 110 -7.26 -6.26 -0.50
CA PHE A 110 -5.79 -6.20 -0.46
C PHE A 110 -5.19 -7.42 0.22
N LEU A 111 -5.70 -7.81 1.39
CA LEU A 111 -5.23 -8.98 2.14
C LEU A 111 -5.42 -10.27 1.33
N ILE A 112 -6.56 -10.43 0.66
CA ILE A 112 -6.83 -11.58 -0.20
C ILE A 112 -5.78 -11.66 -1.32
N VAL A 113 -5.54 -10.56 -2.04
CA VAL A 113 -4.55 -10.54 -3.11
C VAL A 113 -3.13 -10.75 -2.59
N TRP A 114 -2.81 -10.22 -1.42
CA TRP A 114 -1.51 -10.45 -0.78
C TRP A 114 -1.30 -11.93 -0.45
N ILE A 115 -2.29 -12.60 0.13
CA ILE A 115 -2.25 -14.05 0.39
C ILE A 115 -2.12 -14.84 -0.92
N ILE A 116 -2.86 -14.46 -1.97
CA ILE A 116 -2.74 -15.09 -3.29
C ILE A 116 -1.33 -14.89 -3.86
N ALA A 117 -0.75 -13.69 -3.75
CA ALA A 117 0.61 -13.41 -4.21
C ALA A 117 1.66 -14.24 -3.43
N LEU A 118 1.49 -14.41 -2.12
CA LEU A 118 2.39 -15.20 -1.27
C LEU A 118 2.28 -16.72 -1.47
N SER A 119 1.06 -17.21 -1.73
CA SER A 119 0.76 -18.63 -1.96
C SER A 119 1.08 -19.09 -3.37
N SER A 120 1.18 -18.13 -4.30
CA SER A 120 1.63 -18.40 -5.65
C SER A 120 3.06 -18.89 -5.58
N ARG A 121 3.26 -20.20 -5.81
CA ARG A 121 4.57 -20.73 -6.15
C ARG A 121 5.02 -20.00 -7.41
N GLU A 122 5.86 -18.99 -7.25
CA GLU A 122 6.82 -18.69 -8.30
C GLU A 122 7.48 -20.03 -8.61
N ARG A 123 7.25 -20.52 -9.83
CA ARG A 123 8.04 -21.62 -10.36
C ARG A 123 9.47 -21.11 -10.27
N GLN A 124 10.19 -21.56 -9.24
CA GLN A 124 11.63 -21.45 -9.23
C GLN A 124 12.09 -21.99 -10.59
N PRO A 125 12.91 -21.26 -11.35
CA PRO A 125 13.46 -21.78 -12.58
C PRO A 125 14.04 -23.16 -12.28
N SER A 126 13.52 -24.19 -12.96
CA SER A 126 13.83 -25.61 -12.78
C SER A 126 15.25 -26.00 -13.24
N TRP A 127 16.17 -25.05 -13.20
CA TRP A 127 17.58 -25.18 -13.56
C TRP A 127 18.47 -24.91 -12.33
N MET A 128 17.95 -25.25 -11.15
CA MET A 128 18.70 -25.69 -9.98
C MET A 128 18.35 -27.14 -9.70
#